data_AF-K7GEB5-F1
#
_entry.id   AF-K7GEB5-F1
#
_cell.length_a   1.000
_cell.length_b   1.000
_cell.length_c   1.000
_cell.angle_alpha   90.00
_cell.angle_beta   90.00
_cell.angle_gamma   90.00
#
_symmetry.space_group_name_H-M   'P 1'
#
loop_
_entity.id
_entity.type
_entity.pdbx_description
1 polymer ?
#
loop_
_entity_poly.entity_id
_entity_poly.type
_entity_poly.pdbx_seq_one_letter_code
_entity_poly.pdbx_strand_id
1 'polypeptide(L)'
;MLCYKWSYSLFPLIPFKLTFLGTWLLYLPCTWSIGLAAEPGCFPDWYMLSLFGIGAVLMRGAGCTINDMWDQDYDKKVLRTASRPIAVGDISTFQSFIFLGGQLSLALCVLLCLNYYSIALGAASLSLVITYPLMKRITYWPQLVLGLTFNWGALLGWSAIKGSCDWSVCLPLYFSGVMWTLVYDTIYAHQDKRDDIIIGVKSTALRLNENTKQWLSGFSVAMLMGLSVAGINCDQTFLYYTAVAGGGGL
;
A
#
# COMPACT_ATOMS: atom_id res chain seq x y z
N MET A 1 -4.64 11.81 24.75
CA MET A 1 -3.62 12.89 24.80
C MET A 1 -2.36 12.47 25.57
N LEU A 2 -1.79 11.26 25.33
CA LEU A 2 -0.62 10.78 26.10
C LEU A 2 0.27 9.74 25.36
N CYS A 3 0.20 9.63 24.03
CA CYS A 3 0.89 8.55 23.29
C CYS A 3 1.82 9.04 22.15
N TYR A 4 2.42 10.23 22.31
CA TYR A 4 3.30 10.83 21.30
C TYR A 4 4.79 10.91 21.71
N LYS A 5 5.16 10.61 22.95
CA LYS A 5 6.46 11.05 23.51
C LYS A 5 7.61 10.02 23.55
N TRP A 6 7.42 8.78 23.09
CA TRP A 6 8.42 7.70 23.32
C TRP A 6 9.08 7.11 22.06
N SER A 7 8.94 7.70 20.87
CA SER A 7 9.34 7.02 19.61
C SER A 7 10.50 7.66 18.81
N TYR A 8 11.11 8.75 19.28
CA TYR A 8 11.96 9.61 18.42
C TYR A 8 13.48 9.36 18.48
N SER A 9 13.97 8.33 19.19
CA SER A 9 15.42 8.20 19.45
C SER A 9 16.25 7.49 18.37
N LEU A 10 15.64 6.75 17.42
CA LEU A 10 16.41 5.97 16.43
C LEU A 10 16.06 6.21 14.96
N PHE A 11 14.87 6.73 14.64
CA PHE A 11 14.46 7.01 13.25
C PHE A 11 13.53 8.24 13.19
N PRO A 12 14.07 9.47 13.11
CA PRO A 12 13.27 10.68 13.23
C PRO A 12 12.31 10.93 12.05
N LEU A 13 12.54 10.35 10.87
CA LEU A 13 11.74 10.57 9.65
C LEU A 13 10.46 9.71 9.53
N ILE A 14 10.24 8.78 10.47
CA ILE A 14 9.25 7.71 10.28
C ILE A 14 8.42 7.57 11.56
N PRO A 15 7.14 8.01 11.60
CA PRO A 15 6.26 7.63 12.70
C PRO A 15 6.08 6.10 12.66
N PHE A 16 6.78 5.40 13.56
CA PHE A 16 6.94 3.94 13.55
C PHE A 16 5.59 3.19 13.50
N LYS A 17 4.53 3.69 14.17
CA LYS A 17 3.20 3.05 14.16
C LYS A 17 2.47 3.12 12.81
N LEU A 18 2.45 4.29 12.17
CA LEU A 18 1.74 4.47 10.90
C LEU A 18 2.51 3.85 9.72
N THR A 19 3.83 3.82 9.84
CA THR A 19 4.72 3.18 8.87
C THR A 19 4.65 1.67 8.99
N PHE A 20 4.63 1.13 10.21
CA PHE A 20 4.48 -0.30 10.42
C PHE A 20 3.17 -0.82 9.83
N LEU A 21 2.03 -0.16 10.13
CA LEU A 21 0.74 -0.51 9.50
C LEU A 21 0.79 -0.36 7.98
N GLY A 22 1.36 0.74 7.49
CA GLY A 22 1.53 0.97 6.06
C GLY A 22 2.41 -0.07 5.34
N THR A 23 3.45 -0.57 6.01
CA THR A 23 4.31 -1.65 5.52
C THR A 23 3.52 -2.94 5.42
N TRP A 24 2.71 -3.28 6.41
CA TRP A 24 1.84 -4.46 6.34
C TRP A 24 0.84 -4.35 5.20
N LEU A 25 0.25 -3.17 4.95
CA LEU A 25 -0.67 -2.97 3.83
C LEU A 25 0.01 -3.15 2.46
N LEU A 26 1.30 -2.82 2.35
CA LEU A 26 2.09 -3.06 1.14
C LEU A 26 2.58 -4.51 1.03
N TYR A 27 2.84 -5.16 2.17
CA TYR A 27 3.41 -6.50 2.24
C TYR A 27 2.35 -7.60 2.08
N LEU A 28 1.15 -7.43 2.63
CA LEU A 28 0.10 -8.45 2.61
C LEU A 28 -0.26 -8.92 1.18
N PRO A 29 -0.48 -8.03 0.18
CA PRO A 29 -0.74 -8.46 -1.20
C PRO A 29 0.40 -9.32 -1.77
N CYS A 30 1.66 -9.01 -1.41
CA CYS A 30 2.81 -9.83 -1.79
C CYS A 30 2.72 -11.22 -1.17
N THR A 31 2.42 -11.31 0.13
CA THR A 31 2.34 -12.60 0.83
C THR A 31 1.21 -13.48 0.31
N TRP A 32 0.04 -12.90 -0.01
CA TRP A 32 -1.08 -13.64 -0.59
C TRP A 32 -0.69 -14.23 -1.94
N SER A 33 -0.02 -13.43 -2.76
CA SER A 33 0.42 -13.83 -4.09
C SER A 33 1.52 -14.88 -4.06
N ILE A 34 2.54 -14.70 -3.21
CA ILE A 34 3.61 -15.69 -3.01
C ILE A 34 3.03 -17.01 -2.48
N GLY A 35 2.06 -16.93 -1.57
CA GLY A 35 1.39 -18.11 -1.03
C GLY A 35 0.54 -18.85 -2.07
N LEU A 36 -0.22 -18.13 -2.89
CA LEU A 36 -1.00 -18.72 -3.98
C LEU A 36 -0.13 -19.29 -5.10
N ALA A 37 1.05 -18.70 -5.32
CA ALA A 37 2.01 -19.18 -6.32
C ALA A 37 2.84 -20.39 -5.83
N ALA A 38 2.78 -20.75 -4.56
CA ALA A 38 3.51 -21.89 -4.02
C ALA A 38 3.04 -23.21 -4.65
N GLU A 39 3.95 -24.19 -4.76
CA GLU A 39 3.60 -25.53 -5.24
C GLU A 39 2.57 -26.20 -4.30
N PRO A 40 1.64 -27.02 -4.83
CA PRO A 40 0.64 -27.69 -4.00
C PRO A 40 1.25 -28.49 -2.86
N GLY A 41 0.80 -28.24 -1.63
CA GLY A 41 1.29 -28.91 -0.41
C GLY A 41 2.61 -28.36 0.14
N CYS A 42 3.20 -27.35 -0.49
CA CYS A 42 4.40 -26.67 0.00
C CYS A 42 4.06 -25.40 0.77
N PHE A 43 4.94 -25.03 1.71
CA PHE A 43 4.89 -23.71 2.33
C PHE A 43 5.36 -22.64 1.33
N PRO A 44 4.91 -21.38 1.50
CA PRO A 44 5.41 -20.27 0.70
C PRO A 44 6.92 -20.10 0.88
N ASP A 45 7.60 -19.65 -0.17
CA ASP A 45 9.05 -19.44 -0.15
C ASP A 45 9.44 -18.38 0.89
N TRP A 46 10.10 -18.82 1.96
CA TRP A 46 10.55 -17.96 3.06
C TRP A 46 11.58 -16.91 2.65
N TYR A 47 12.42 -17.21 1.67
CA TYR A 47 13.38 -16.26 1.12
C TYR A 47 12.65 -15.14 0.39
N MET A 48 11.66 -15.47 -0.45
CA MET A 48 10.84 -14.48 -1.15
C MET A 48 9.99 -13.65 -0.18
N LEU A 49 9.37 -14.28 0.82
CA LEU A 49 8.67 -13.56 1.89
C LEU A 49 9.60 -12.56 2.59
N SER A 50 10.82 -12.97 2.92
CA SER A 50 11.80 -12.09 3.56
C SER A 50 12.24 -10.93 2.66
N LEU A 51 12.54 -11.19 1.39
CA LEU A 51 12.90 -10.16 0.41
C LEU A 51 11.78 -9.14 0.24
N PHE A 52 10.54 -9.59 0.05
CA PHE A 52 9.38 -8.70 -0.08
C PHE A 52 9.06 -7.96 1.22
N GLY A 53 9.33 -8.56 2.39
CA GLY A 53 9.21 -7.89 3.68
C GLY A 53 10.20 -6.72 3.81
N ILE A 54 11.48 -6.95 3.48
CA ILE A 54 12.51 -5.90 3.46
C ILE A 54 12.16 -4.83 2.42
N GLY A 55 11.77 -5.24 1.22
CA GLY A 55 11.33 -4.34 0.15
C GLY A 55 10.15 -3.47 0.57
N ALA A 56 9.15 -4.05 1.25
CA ALA A 56 7.99 -3.32 1.74
C ALA A 56 8.36 -2.27 2.80
N VAL A 57 9.28 -2.58 3.72
CA VAL A 57 9.79 -1.61 4.70
C VAL A 57 10.49 -0.45 4.00
N LEU A 58 11.38 -0.74 3.05
CA LEU A 58 12.15 0.26 2.32
C LEU A 58 11.25 1.15 1.45
N MET A 59 10.37 0.54 0.65
CA MET A 59 9.48 1.26 -0.26
C MET A 59 8.40 2.05 0.48
N ARG A 60 7.87 1.53 1.59
CA ARG A 60 6.95 2.31 2.43
C ARG A 60 7.68 3.51 3.06
N GLY A 61 8.89 3.31 3.55
CA GLY A 61 9.74 4.37 4.05
C GLY A 61 9.97 5.46 3.00
N ALA A 62 10.38 5.07 1.78
CA ALA A 62 10.59 5.99 0.67
C ALA A 62 9.32 6.78 0.31
N GLY A 63 8.18 6.10 0.23
CA GLY A 63 6.89 6.76 -0.02
C GLY A 63 6.49 7.76 1.07
N CYS A 64 6.76 7.45 2.34
CA CYS A 64 6.56 8.39 3.44
C CYS A 64 7.49 9.60 3.33
N THR A 65 8.78 9.41 3.02
CA THR A 65 9.72 10.51 2.84
C THR A 65 9.32 11.42 1.67
N ILE A 66 8.88 10.86 0.53
CA ILE A 66 8.37 11.65 -0.61
C ILE A 66 7.13 12.45 -0.19
N ASN A 67 6.18 11.82 0.50
CA ASN A 67 4.97 12.51 0.96
C ASN A 67 5.31 13.67 1.91
N ASP A 68 6.16 13.44 2.91
CA ASP A 68 6.53 14.49 3.88
C ASP A 68 7.30 15.64 3.20
N MET A 69 8.11 15.36 2.17
CA MET A 69 8.79 16.39 1.38
C MET A 69 7.82 17.22 0.54
N TRP A 70 6.81 16.59 -0.08
CA TRP A 70 5.88 17.27 -0.99
C TRP A 70 4.75 17.99 -0.24
N ASP A 71 4.37 17.49 0.93
CA ASP A 71 3.28 18.04 1.75
C ASP A 71 3.80 19.01 2.84
N GLN A 72 5.11 19.29 2.90
CA GLN A 72 5.74 20.10 3.96
C GLN A 72 5.05 21.44 4.26
N ASP A 73 4.56 22.17 3.25
CA ASP A 73 3.93 23.48 3.43
C ASP A 73 2.45 23.38 3.82
N TYR A 74 1.81 22.26 3.52
CA TYR A 74 0.47 21.94 3.98
C TYR A 74 0.52 21.43 5.41
N ASP A 75 1.48 20.55 5.73
CA ASP A 75 1.65 19.97 7.05
C ASP A 75 1.87 21.03 8.12
N LYS A 76 2.61 22.11 7.81
CA LYS A 76 2.76 23.28 8.69
C LYS A 76 1.43 23.94 9.11
N LYS A 77 0.38 23.80 8.30
CA LYS A 77 -0.93 24.44 8.50
C LYS A 77 -1.93 23.53 9.23
N VAL A 78 -1.61 22.26 9.43
CA VAL A 78 -2.52 21.25 9.99
C VAL A 78 -2.05 20.85 11.39
N LEU A 79 -2.88 21.06 12.41
CA LEU A 79 -2.53 20.77 13.81
C LEU A 79 -1.96 19.35 14.03
N ARG A 80 -2.47 18.36 13.29
CA ARG A 80 -2.03 16.96 13.39
C ARG A 80 -0.64 16.72 12.80
N THR A 81 -0.27 17.42 11.74
CA THR A 81 0.98 17.15 10.99
C THR A 81 2.01 18.28 11.09
N ALA A 82 1.65 19.39 11.77
CA ALA A 82 2.53 20.53 12.01
C ALA A 82 3.80 20.16 12.79
N SER A 83 3.78 19.07 13.57
CA SER A 83 4.95 18.58 14.31
C SER A 83 5.82 17.59 13.55
N ARG A 84 5.61 17.42 12.23
CA ARG A 84 6.46 16.53 11.41
C ARG A 84 7.87 17.11 11.27
N PRO A 85 8.93 16.30 11.27
CA PRO A 85 10.32 16.78 11.25
C PRO A 85 10.65 17.71 10.08
N ILE A 86 10.16 17.38 8.88
CA ILE A 86 10.37 18.21 7.68
C ILE A 86 9.51 19.49 7.74
N ALA A 87 8.30 19.42 8.32
CA ALA A 87 7.40 20.57 8.46
C ALA A 87 7.94 21.60 9.48
N VAL A 88 8.49 21.14 10.60
CA VAL A 88 9.11 21.98 11.65
C VAL A 88 10.50 22.49 11.24
N GLY A 89 11.16 21.81 10.30
CA GLY A 89 12.50 22.15 9.82
C GLY A 89 13.64 21.48 10.58
N ASP A 90 13.35 20.50 11.44
CA ASP A 90 14.35 19.69 12.16
C ASP A 90 15.24 18.89 11.19
N ILE A 91 14.70 18.56 10.01
CA ILE A 91 15.41 17.85 8.95
C ILE A 91 15.33 18.67 7.66
N SER A 92 16.49 18.94 7.07
CA SER A 92 16.56 19.68 5.81
C SER A 92 16.02 18.85 4.65
N THR A 93 15.53 19.53 3.61
CA THR A 93 15.09 18.89 2.37
C THR A 93 16.22 18.06 1.74
N PHE A 94 17.47 18.54 1.84
CA PHE A 94 18.64 17.82 1.32
C PHE A 94 18.94 16.53 2.08
N GLN A 95 18.88 16.52 3.42
CA GLN A 95 18.99 15.30 4.21
C GLN A 95 17.89 14.29 3.87
N SER A 96 16.67 14.77 3.63
CA SER A 96 15.55 13.94 3.22
C SER A 96 15.78 13.31 1.83
N PHE A 97 16.37 14.07 0.89
CA PHE A 97 16.79 13.53 -0.41
C PHE A 97 17.87 12.45 -0.30
N ILE A 98 18.89 12.64 0.54
CA ILE A 98 19.92 11.62 0.77
C ILE A 98 19.31 10.35 1.36
N PHE A 99 18.43 10.49 2.36
CA PHE A 99 17.76 9.36 2.98
C PHE A 99 16.88 8.60 1.99
N LEU A 100 16.11 9.33 1.18
CA LEU A 100 15.31 8.76 0.09
C LEU A 100 16.18 8.01 -0.93
N GLY A 101 17.31 8.60 -1.34
CA GLY A 101 18.27 7.97 -2.23
C GLY A 101 18.82 6.66 -1.66
N GLY A 102 19.13 6.62 -0.36
CA GLY A 102 19.54 5.40 0.33
C GLY A 102 18.45 4.32 0.34
N GLN A 103 17.21 4.69 0.68
CA GLN A 103 16.08 3.76 0.68
C GLN A 103 15.81 3.18 -0.71
N LEU A 104 15.78 4.03 -1.74
CA LEU A 104 15.56 3.59 -3.12
C LEU A 104 16.71 2.74 -3.66
N SER A 105 17.96 3.04 -3.29
CA SER A 105 19.13 2.23 -3.68
C SER A 105 19.06 0.84 -3.05
N LEU A 106 18.72 0.74 -1.77
CA LEU A 106 18.54 -0.54 -1.09
C LEU A 106 17.34 -1.31 -1.66
N ALA A 107 16.23 -0.63 -1.95
CA ALA A 107 15.06 -1.25 -2.57
C ALA A 107 15.37 -1.77 -3.98
N LEU A 108 16.21 -1.04 -4.75
CA LEU A 108 16.71 -1.50 -6.03
C LEU A 108 17.57 -2.75 -5.89
N CYS A 109 18.46 -2.83 -4.89
CA CYS A 109 19.21 -4.07 -4.62
C CYS A 109 18.28 -5.27 -4.38
N VAL A 110 17.22 -5.09 -3.60
CA VAL A 110 16.20 -6.13 -3.37
C VAL A 110 15.50 -6.50 -4.69
N LEU A 111 15.12 -5.52 -5.51
CA LEU A 111 14.47 -5.75 -6.80
C LEU A 111 15.38 -6.55 -7.75
N LEU A 112 16.67 -6.25 -7.78
CA LEU A 112 17.67 -6.94 -8.61
C LEU A 112 17.96 -8.37 -8.16
N CYS A 113 17.53 -8.77 -6.95
CA CYS A 113 17.55 -10.18 -6.52
C CYS A 113 16.39 -11.01 -7.11
N LEU A 114 15.43 -10.39 -7.80
CA LEU A 114 14.31 -11.08 -8.43
C LEU A 114 14.63 -11.47 -9.89
N ASN A 115 13.74 -12.26 -10.50
CA ASN A 115 13.87 -12.61 -11.93
C ASN A 115 13.62 -11.41 -12.85
N TYR A 116 14.10 -11.48 -14.10
CA TYR A 116 14.02 -10.40 -15.08
C TYR A 116 12.59 -9.89 -15.33
N TYR A 117 11.61 -10.79 -15.38
CA TYR A 117 10.21 -10.41 -15.54
C TYR A 117 9.73 -9.56 -14.36
N SER A 118 10.06 -9.98 -13.14
CA SER A 118 9.72 -9.26 -11.91
C SER A 118 10.47 -7.92 -11.80
N ILE A 119 11.72 -7.85 -12.26
CA ILE A 119 12.45 -6.57 -12.33
C ILE A 119 11.71 -5.58 -13.23
N ALA A 120 11.33 -6.01 -14.44
CA ALA A 120 10.59 -5.16 -15.38
C ALA A 120 9.21 -4.76 -14.83
N LEU A 121 8.48 -5.70 -14.23
CA LEU A 121 7.18 -5.46 -13.62
C LEU A 121 7.27 -4.53 -12.40
N GLY A 122 8.31 -4.68 -11.57
CA GLY A 122 8.58 -3.81 -10.44
C GLY A 122 8.95 -2.39 -10.90
N ALA A 123 9.77 -2.26 -11.95
CA ALA A 123 10.09 -0.97 -12.55
C ALA A 123 8.84 -0.27 -13.12
N ALA A 124 7.91 -1.02 -13.73
CA ALA A 124 6.64 -0.47 -14.24
C ALA A 124 5.79 0.17 -13.13
N SER A 125 5.87 -0.33 -11.89
CA SER A 125 5.14 0.22 -10.74
C SER A 125 5.52 1.68 -10.41
N LEU A 126 6.73 2.12 -10.78
CA LEU A 126 7.21 3.48 -10.50
C LEU A 126 6.32 4.54 -11.17
N SER A 127 5.71 4.22 -12.31
CA SER A 127 4.74 5.11 -12.96
C SER A 127 3.56 5.45 -12.05
N LEU A 128 3.03 4.46 -11.32
CA LEU A 128 1.94 4.64 -10.34
C LEU A 128 2.41 5.35 -9.08
N VAL A 129 3.61 5.00 -8.58
CA VAL A 129 4.19 5.65 -7.39
C VAL A 129 4.39 7.15 -7.62
N ILE A 130 4.87 7.56 -8.79
CA ILE A 130 5.10 8.96 -9.15
C ILE A 130 3.78 9.71 -9.37
N THR A 131 2.78 9.06 -9.96
CA THR A 131 1.50 9.70 -10.28
C THR A 131 0.58 9.85 -9.06
N TYR A 132 0.66 8.93 -8.08
CA TYR A 132 -0.23 8.91 -6.91
C TYR A 132 -0.32 10.25 -6.14
N PRO A 133 0.78 10.92 -5.76
CA PRO A 133 0.69 12.15 -4.98
C PRO A 133 -0.01 13.29 -5.74
N LEU A 134 0.06 13.29 -7.08
CA LEU A 134 -0.63 14.25 -7.94
C LEU A 134 -2.14 14.00 -7.96
N MET A 135 -2.57 12.74 -7.82
CA MET A 135 -3.99 12.36 -7.93
C MET A 135 -4.84 12.95 -6.82
N LYS A 136 -4.28 13.17 -5.62
CA LYS A 136 -4.97 13.88 -4.52
C LYS A 136 -5.42 15.30 -4.92
N ARG A 137 -4.77 15.91 -5.91
CA ARG A 137 -5.03 17.29 -6.35
C ARG A 137 -5.98 17.35 -7.55
N ILE A 138 -6.09 16.26 -8.31
CA ILE A 138 -6.79 16.26 -9.60
C ILE A 138 -8.14 15.53 -9.50
N THR A 139 -8.21 14.43 -8.76
CA THR A 139 -9.38 13.54 -8.72
C THR A 139 -9.98 13.41 -7.31
N TYR A 140 -11.26 13.06 -7.24
CA TYR A 140 -11.94 12.62 -6.01
C TYR A 140 -11.67 11.15 -5.67
N TRP A 141 -10.86 10.45 -6.47
CA TRP A 141 -10.53 9.04 -6.30
C TRP A 141 -9.03 8.76 -6.05
N PRO A 142 -8.31 9.54 -5.21
CA PRO A 142 -6.92 9.20 -4.91
C PRO A 142 -6.77 7.82 -4.25
N GLN A 143 -7.79 7.35 -3.53
CA GLN A 143 -7.87 6.02 -2.92
C GLN A 143 -7.73 4.90 -3.97
N LEU A 144 -8.31 5.08 -5.16
CA LEU A 144 -8.23 4.08 -6.23
C LEU A 144 -6.78 3.94 -6.72
N VAL A 145 -6.11 5.07 -6.96
CA VAL A 145 -4.73 5.11 -7.42
C VAL A 145 -3.79 4.57 -6.34
N LEU A 146 -4.05 4.90 -5.06
CA LEU A 146 -3.35 4.31 -3.93
C LEU A 146 -3.50 2.78 -3.93
N GLY A 147 -4.71 2.28 -4.13
CA GLY A 147 -4.99 0.85 -4.24
C GLY A 147 -4.20 0.20 -5.37
N LEU A 148 -4.14 0.84 -6.55
CA LEU A 148 -3.34 0.35 -7.66
C LEU A 148 -1.85 0.25 -7.31
N THR A 149 -1.32 1.25 -6.60
CA THR A 149 0.08 1.27 -6.17
C THR A 149 0.38 0.23 -5.09
N PHE A 150 -0.45 0.12 -4.05
CA PHE A 150 -0.18 -0.73 -2.88
C PHE A 150 -0.35 -2.21 -3.18
N ASN A 151 -1.28 -2.54 -4.07
CA ASN A 151 -1.55 -3.93 -4.41
C ASN A 151 -0.65 -4.44 -5.53
N TRP A 152 0.27 -3.64 -6.08
CA TRP A 152 1.18 -4.09 -7.15
C TRP A 152 2.01 -5.31 -6.73
N GLY A 153 2.25 -5.45 -5.43
CA GLY A 153 2.82 -6.64 -4.82
C GLY A 153 2.09 -7.95 -5.13
N ALA A 154 0.78 -7.91 -5.40
CA ALA A 154 0.00 -9.07 -5.82
C ALA A 154 0.41 -9.60 -7.21
N LEU A 155 0.87 -8.73 -8.12
CA LEU A 155 1.39 -9.14 -9.42
C LEU A 155 2.85 -9.58 -9.29
N LEU A 156 3.64 -8.81 -8.54
CA LEU A 156 5.07 -9.02 -8.38
C LEU A 156 5.40 -10.29 -7.57
N GLY A 157 4.60 -10.62 -6.55
CA GLY A 157 4.78 -11.81 -5.72
C GLY A 157 4.65 -13.10 -6.52
N TRP A 158 3.63 -13.19 -7.38
CA TRP A 158 3.40 -14.34 -8.25
C TRP A 158 4.52 -14.47 -9.27
N SER A 159 4.86 -13.37 -9.94
CA SER A 159 5.93 -13.39 -10.94
C SER A 159 7.29 -13.70 -10.33
N ALA A 160 7.54 -13.35 -9.07
CA ALA A 160 8.78 -13.68 -8.37
C ALA A 160 8.97 -15.20 -8.24
N ILE A 161 7.88 -15.94 -8.00
CA ILE A 161 7.88 -17.40 -7.85
C ILE A 161 7.84 -18.12 -9.20
N LYS A 162 6.89 -17.76 -10.08
CA LYS A 162 6.63 -18.48 -11.34
C LYS A 162 7.39 -17.92 -12.55
N GLY A 163 8.11 -16.80 -12.40
CA GLY A 163 8.85 -16.15 -13.49
C GLY A 163 7.99 -15.44 -14.54
N SER A 164 6.67 -15.47 -14.39
CA SER A 164 5.66 -14.83 -15.24
C SER A 164 4.37 -14.62 -14.47
N CYS A 165 3.47 -13.74 -14.91
CA CYS A 165 2.14 -13.59 -14.32
C CYS A 165 1.13 -14.52 -15.01
N ASP A 166 0.46 -15.37 -14.23
CA ASP A 166 -0.81 -15.95 -14.67
C ASP A 166 -1.91 -14.92 -14.44
N TRP A 167 -2.33 -14.24 -15.52
CA TRP A 167 -3.31 -13.16 -15.43
C TRP A 167 -4.69 -13.63 -14.98
N SER A 168 -5.03 -14.91 -15.13
CA SER A 168 -6.29 -15.46 -14.64
C SER A 168 -6.36 -15.44 -13.11
N VAL A 169 -5.23 -15.52 -12.43
CA VAL A 169 -5.12 -15.47 -10.96
C VAL A 169 -4.71 -14.08 -10.48
N CYS A 170 -3.69 -13.51 -11.12
CA CYS A 170 -3.06 -12.26 -10.71
C CYS A 170 -4.02 -11.07 -10.84
N LEU A 171 -4.83 -10.99 -11.90
CA LEU A 171 -5.76 -9.85 -12.08
C LEU A 171 -6.89 -9.87 -11.05
N PRO A 172 -7.60 -10.98 -10.80
CA PRO A 172 -8.64 -11.01 -9.76
C PRO A 172 -8.08 -10.76 -8.35
N LEU A 173 -6.88 -11.28 -8.04
CA LEU A 173 -6.21 -11.02 -6.77
C LEU A 173 -5.83 -9.53 -6.62
N TYR A 174 -5.23 -8.95 -7.65
CA TYR A 174 -4.87 -7.53 -7.68
C TYR A 174 -6.11 -6.63 -7.56
N PHE A 175 -7.16 -6.93 -8.34
CA PHE A 175 -8.44 -6.22 -8.27
C PHE A 175 -9.04 -6.29 -6.86
N SER A 176 -9.04 -7.48 -6.25
CA SER A 176 -9.51 -7.64 -4.88
C SER A 176 -8.75 -6.75 -3.89
N GLY A 177 -7.41 -6.75 -3.98
CA GLY A 177 -6.59 -5.88 -3.16
C GLY A 177 -6.91 -4.39 -3.35
N VAL A 178 -7.12 -3.95 -4.60
CA VAL A 178 -7.51 -2.56 -4.90
C VAL A 178 -8.86 -2.22 -4.26
N MET A 179 -9.85 -3.12 -4.35
CA MET A 179 -11.15 -2.94 -3.70
C MET A 179 -11.02 -2.89 -2.18
N TRP A 180 -10.16 -3.73 -1.60
CA TRP A 180 -9.85 -3.69 -0.17
C TRP A 180 -9.26 -2.34 0.24
N THR A 181 -8.34 -1.78 -0.55
CA THR A 181 -7.81 -0.42 -0.34
C THR A 181 -8.89 0.64 -0.41
N LEU A 182 -9.83 0.53 -1.36
CA LEU A 182 -10.97 1.44 -1.40
C LEU A 182 -11.81 1.35 -0.13
N VAL A 183 -11.95 0.17 0.48
CA VAL A 183 -12.69 0.02 1.74
C VAL A 183 -11.97 0.72 2.89
N TYR A 184 -10.75 0.29 3.24
CA TYR A 184 -10.09 0.80 4.44
C TYR A 184 -9.65 2.26 4.29
N ASP A 185 -9.19 2.69 3.11
CA ASP A 185 -8.67 4.05 2.91
C ASP A 185 -9.81 5.07 2.79
N THR A 186 -10.98 4.65 2.30
CA THR A 186 -12.18 5.50 2.36
C THR A 186 -12.68 5.65 3.79
N ILE A 187 -12.65 4.59 4.61
CA ILE A 187 -12.98 4.70 6.05
C ILE A 187 -11.99 5.65 6.74
N TYR A 188 -10.70 5.54 6.43
CA TYR A 188 -9.67 6.42 6.97
C TYR A 188 -9.90 7.89 6.54
N ALA A 189 -10.22 8.12 5.26
CA ALA A 189 -10.50 9.45 4.72
C ALA A 189 -11.70 10.15 5.39
N HIS A 190 -12.65 9.41 5.99
CA HIS A 190 -13.73 10.05 6.76
C HIS A 190 -13.23 10.72 8.05
N GLN A 191 -12.09 10.29 8.59
CA GLN A 191 -11.48 10.91 9.78
C GLN A 191 -10.86 12.27 9.44
N ASP A 192 -10.27 12.40 8.25
CA ASP A 192 -9.62 13.62 7.77
C ASP A 192 -10.61 14.56 7.01
N LYS A 193 -11.90 14.19 6.89
CA LYS A 193 -12.91 14.93 6.09
C LYS A 193 -13.02 16.42 6.43
N ARG A 194 -12.89 16.79 7.72
CA ARG A 194 -12.98 18.20 8.15
C ARG A 194 -11.77 19.01 7.68
N ASP A 195 -10.58 18.44 7.80
CA ASP A 195 -9.34 19.08 7.41
C ASP A 195 -9.21 19.14 5.87
N ASP A 196 -9.64 18.08 5.17
CA ASP A 196 -9.70 18.04 3.70
C ASP A 196 -10.55 19.17 3.11
N ILE A 197 -11.69 19.48 3.73
CA ILE A 197 -12.57 20.59 3.30
C ILE A 197 -11.87 21.94 3.47
N ILE A 198 -11.16 22.13 4.58
CA ILE A 198 -10.45 23.38 4.90
C ILE A 198 -9.28 23.61 3.92
N ILE A 199 -8.59 22.53 3.53
CA ILE A 199 -7.40 22.57 2.68
C ILE A 199 -7.76 22.46 1.19
N GLY A 200 -9.01 22.13 0.86
CA GLY A 200 -9.50 21.97 -0.52
C GLY A 200 -9.04 20.68 -1.20
N VAL A 201 -8.66 19.66 -0.44
CA VAL A 201 -8.23 18.35 -0.94
C VAL A 201 -9.46 17.54 -1.35
N LYS A 202 -9.40 16.86 -2.50
CA LYS A 202 -10.49 16.03 -3.02
C LYS A 202 -10.30 14.58 -2.57
N SER A 203 -11.29 13.98 -1.90
CA SER A 203 -11.24 12.60 -1.42
C SER A 203 -12.55 11.84 -1.70
N THR A 204 -12.51 10.50 -1.74
CA THR A 204 -13.71 9.67 -1.95
C THR A 204 -14.75 9.91 -0.85
N ALA A 205 -14.31 10.17 0.38
CA ALA A 205 -15.21 10.51 1.49
C ALA A 205 -16.07 11.76 1.22
N LEU A 206 -15.53 12.75 0.50
CA LEU A 206 -16.28 13.93 0.06
C LEU A 206 -17.25 13.58 -1.07
N ARG A 207 -16.84 12.71 -1.99
CA ARG A 207 -17.65 12.31 -3.15
C ARG A 207 -18.81 11.39 -2.79
N LEU A 208 -18.59 10.42 -1.90
CA LEU A 208 -19.56 9.40 -1.52
C LEU A 208 -20.58 9.92 -0.49
N ASN A 209 -20.21 10.93 0.29
CA ASN A 209 -21.04 11.64 1.25
C ASN A 209 -21.86 10.70 2.17
N GLU A 210 -23.19 10.68 2.07
CA GLU A 210 -24.05 9.81 2.90
C GLU A 210 -24.11 8.35 2.40
N ASN A 211 -23.79 8.12 1.13
CA ASN A 211 -23.86 6.79 0.50
C ASN A 211 -22.63 5.92 0.78
N THR A 212 -21.67 6.39 1.58
CA THR A 212 -20.41 5.69 1.88
C THR A 212 -20.64 4.24 2.26
N LYS A 213 -21.60 3.93 3.14
CA LYS A 213 -21.83 2.55 3.60
C LYS A 213 -22.19 1.61 2.44
N GLN A 214 -23.05 2.04 1.52
CA GLN A 214 -23.47 1.24 0.36
C GLN A 214 -22.30 0.98 -0.58
N TRP A 215 -21.47 2.00 -0.83
CA TRP A 215 -20.27 1.86 -1.67
C TRP A 215 -19.22 0.95 -1.02
N LEU A 216 -18.99 1.08 0.28
CA LEU A 216 -18.08 0.19 1.01
C LEU A 216 -18.57 -1.26 0.95
N SER A 217 -19.87 -1.52 1.13
CA SER A 217 -20.43 -2.86 0.95
C SER A 217 -20.22 -3.38 -0.48
N GLY A 218 -20.42 -2.53 -1.50
CA GLY A 218 -20.15 -2.88 -2.90
C GLY A 218 -18.68 -3.25 -3.15
N PHE A 219 -17.74 -2.47 -2.60
CA PHE A 219 -16.31 -2.76 -2.70
C PHE A 219 -15.93 -4.05 -1.96
N SER A 220 -16.49 -4.30 -0.77
CA SER A 220 -16.28 -5.55 -0.04
C SER A 220 -16.79 -6.76 -0.82
N VAL A 221 -17.98 -6.67 -1.44
CA VAL A 221 -18.50 -7.74 -2.31
C VAL A 221 -17.59 -7.95 -3.52
N ALA A 222 -17.14 -6.87 -4.17
CA ALA A 222 -16.20 -6.96 -5.29
C ALA A 222 -14.85 -7.58 -4.89
N MET A 223 -14.34 -7.26 -3.71
CA MET A 223 -13.14 -7.86 -3.12
C MET A 223 -13.31 -9.37 -2.94
N LEU A 224 -14.42 -9.81 -2.32
CA LEU A 224 -14.69 -11.23 -2.08
C LEU A 224 -14.87 -12.01 -3.39
N MET A 225 -15.52 -11.41 -4.40
CA MET A 225 -15.62 -12.01 -5.73
C MET A 225 -14.24 -12.18 -6.36
N GLY A 226 -13.37 -11.17 -6.30
CA GLY A 226 -12.01 -11.25 -6.83
C GLY A 226 -11.16 -12.34 -6.16
N LEU A 227 -11.23 -12.47 -4.83
CA LEU A 227 -10.56 -13.55 -4.10
C LEU A 227 -11.10 -14.92 -4.48
N SER A 228 -12.43 -15.04 -4.60
CA SER A 228 -13.06 -16.31 -4.95
C SER A 228 -12.65 -16.76 -6.35
N VAL A 229 -12.62 -15.84 -7.33
CA VAL A 229 -12.17 -16.14 -8.69
C VAL A 229 -10.69 -16.52 -8.72
N ALA A 230 -9.83 -15.80 -7.99
CA ALA A 230 -8.41 -16.16 -7.88
C ALA A 230 -8.23 -17.56 -7.28
N GLY A 231 -8.99 -17.89 -6.22
CA GLY A 231 -8.97 -19.20 -5.59
C GLY A 231 -9.44 -20.33 -6.51
N ILE A 232 -10.50 -20.10 -7.30
CA ILE A 232 -11.00 -21.08 -8.28
C ILE A 232 -9.94 -21.34 -9.36
N ASN A 233 -9.31 -20.28 -9.87
CA ASN A 233 -8.29 -20.40 -10.92
C ASN A 233 -6.97 -21.03 -10.43
N CYS A 234 -6.78 -21.16 -9.11
CA CYS A 234 -5.65 -21.84 -8.48
C CYS A 234 -6.02 -23.19 -7.84
N ASP A 235 -7.22 -23.72 -8.10
CA ASP A 235 -7.72 -24.97 -7.51
C ASP A 235 -7.58 -25.01 -5.96
N GLN A 236 -7.87 -23.88 -5.31
CA GLN A 236 -7.72 -23.74 -3.87
C GLN A 236 -8.71 -24.60 -3.07
N THR A 237 -8.30 -25.00 -1.86
CA THR A 237 -9.08 -25.90 -1.00
C THR A 237 -10.15 -25.18 -0.19
N PHE A 238 -11.05 -25.94 0.44
CA PHE A 238 -12.10 -25.41 1.31
C PHE A 238 -11.58 -24.44 2.38
N LEU A 239 -10.39 -24.69 2.94
CA LEU A 239 -9.80 -23.81 3.96
C LEU A 239 -9.58 -22.38 3.45
N TYR A 240 -9.16 -22.22 2.18
CA TYR A 240 -9.03 -20.91 1.55
C TYR A 240 -10.37 -20.17 1.54
N TYR A 241 -11.45 -20.83 1.11
CA TYR A 241 -12.78 -20.21 1.05
C TYR A 241 -13.35 -19.90 2.44
N THR A 242 -13.03 -20.69 3.47
CA THR A 242 -13.40 -20.33 4.86
C THR A 242 -12.68 -19.07 5.34
N ALA A 243 -11.42 -18.87 4.95
CA ALA A 243 -10.67 -17.66 5.27
C ALA A 243 -11.23 -16.44 4.50
N VAL A 244 -11.57 -16.61 3.22
CA VAL A 244 -12.22 -15.56 2.40
C VAL A 244 -13.57 -15.17 2.99
N ALA A 245 -14.41 -16.15 3.36
CA ALA A 245 -15.71 -15.89 3.98
C ALA A 245 -15.58 -15.21 5.35
N GLY A 246 -14.61 -15.63 6.17
CA GLY A 246 -14.31 -15.00 7.45
C GLY A 246 -13.82 -13.55 7.31
N GLY A 247 -13.05 -13.25 6.26
CA GLY A 247 -12.61 -11.89 5.94
C GLY A 247 -13.73 -10.95 5.45
N GLY A 248 -14.83 -11.51 4.93
CA GLY A 248 -15.99 -10.74 4.45
C GLY A 248 -16.96 -10.28 5.54
N GLY A 249 -16.79 -10.74 6.79
CA GLY A 249 -17.68 -10.44 7.91
C GLY A 249 -17.32 -9.20 8.74
N LEU A 250 -16.32 -8.41 8.32
CA LEU A 250 -15.85 -7.18 8.97
C LEU A 250 -16.41 -5.92 8.28
#